data_AF-A0A2V6MDV0-F1
#
_entry.id   AF-A0A2V6MDV0-F1
#
_cell.length_a   1.000
_cell.length_b   1.000
_cell.length_c   1.000
_cell.angle_alpha   90.00
_cell.angle_beta   90.00
_cell.angle_gamma   90.00
#
_symmetry.space_group_name_H-M   'P 1'
#
loop_
_entity.id
_entity.type
_entity.pdbx_description
1 polymer ?
#
loop_
_entity_poly.entity_id
_entity_poly.type
_entity_poly.pdbx_seq_one_letter_code
_entity_poly.pdbx_strand_id
1 'polypeptide(L)'
;MKIATLIARVLLGLIFVVFGSNAFLHFIPMPPIPQNLAGDFLKVFFASGYVYVIGGLQVFGGLLLLIGRFVPLGLTILGAIIVNILLFHILMAPEGFPPAIVVTVLELFL
;
A
#
# COMPACT_ATOMS: atom_id res chain seq x y z
N MET A 1 15.15 10.75 -18.45
CA MET A 1 14.86 10.09 -17.15
C MET A 1 13.94 10.90 -16.23
N LYS A 2 14.01 12.24 -16.19
CA LYS A 2 13.16 13.08 -15.32
C LYS A 2 11.64 12.80 -15.43
N ILE A 3 11.15 12.59 -16.65
CA ILE A 3 9.71 12.30 -16.89
C ILE A 3 9.33 10.92 -16.32
N ALA A 4 10.15 9.89 -16.53
CA ALA A 4 9.89 8.55 -16.00
C ALA A 4 9.86 8.53 -14.46
N THR A 5 10.82 9.21 -13.81
CA THR A 5 10.83 9.37 -12.34
C THR A 5 9.59 10.11 -11.85
N LEU A 6 9.16 11.17 -12.54
CA LEU A 6 7.94 11.89 -12.17
C LEU A 6 6.70 11.00 -12.30
N ILE A 7 6.57 10.26 -13.41
CA ILE A 7 5.45 9.34 -13.64
C ILE A 7 5.41 8.26 -12.55
N ALA A 8 6.53 7.58 -12.30
CA ALA A 8 6.59 6.52 -11.30
C ALA A 8 6.22 7.05 -9.90
N ARG A 9 6.74 8.21 -9.53
CA ARG A 9 6.46 8.86 -8.23
C ARG A 9 4.98 9.20 -8.09
N VAL A 10 4.38 9.76 -9.13
CA VAL A 10 2.95 10.12 -9.13
C VAL A 10 2.08 8.87 -9.07
N LEU A 11 2.39 7.84 -9.85
CA LEU A 11 1.65 6.58 -9.84
C LEU A 11 1.70 5.91 -8.47
N LEU A 12 2.89 5.75 -7.91
CA LEU A 12 3.10 5.13 -6.60
C LEU A 12 2.39 5.93 -5.50
N GLY A 13 2.57 7.25 -5.50
CA GLY A 13 1.93 8.14 -4.54
C GLY A 13 0.40 8.09 -4.63
N LEU A 14 -0.16 8.11 -5.83
CA LEU A 14 -1.62 8.01 -6.04
C LEU A 14 -2.18 6.69 -5.56
N ILE A 15 -1.51 5.56 -5.87
CA ILE A 15 -1.93 4.23 -5.42
C ILE A 15 -2.05 4.24 -3.88
N PHE A 16 -1.00 4.64 -3.17
CA PHE A 16 -1.02 4.61 -1.71
C PHE A 16 -1.96 5.62 -1.06
N VAL A 17 -2.15 6.81 -1.64
CA VAL A 17 -3.15 7.76 -1.14
C VAL A 17 -4.56 7.21 -1.31
N VAL A 18 -4.89 6.63 -2.47
CA VAL A 18 -6.23 6.09 -2.72
C VAL A 18 -6.49 4.87 -1.84
N PHE A 19 -5.65 3.84 -1.90
CA PHE A 19 -5.85 2.62 -1.12
C PHE A 19 -5.72 2.86 0.39
N GLY A 20 -4.79 3.72 0.82
CA GLY A 20 -4.67 4.11 2.22
C GLY A 20 -5.90 4.87 2.73
N SER A 21 -6.47 5.77 1.92
CA SER A 21 -7.70 6.51 2.28
C SER A 21 -8.92 5.59 2.39
N ASN A 22 -8.92 4.48 1.65
CA ASN A 22 -10.02 3.51 1.71
C ASN A 22 -10.17 2.89 3.10
N ALA A 23 -9.09 2.81 3.89
CA ALA A 23 -9.16 2.35 5.29
C ALA A 23 -10.08 3.22 6.17
N PHE A 24 -10.28 4.49 5.80
CA PHE A 24 -11.10 5.44 6.56
C PHE A 24 -12.43 5.72 5.88
N LEU A 25 -12.41 5.86 4.56
CA LEU A 25 -13.55 6.34 3.77
C LEU A 25 -14.39 5.21 3.16
N HIS A 26 -13.87 3.98 3.11
CA HIS A 26 -14.60 2.77 2.70
C HIS A 26 -15.31 2.89 1.33
N PHE A 27 -14.68 3.55 0.35
CA PHE A 27 -15.26 3.79 -0.99
C PHE A 27 -14.98 2.67 -1.99
N ILE A 28 -14.02 1.78 -1.71
CA ILE A 28 -13.76 0.57 -2.49
C ILE A 28 -14.42 -0.60 -1.74
N PRO A 29 -15.45 -1.24 -2.33
CA PRO A 29 -16.08 -2.41 -1.72
C PRO A 29 -15.06 -3.51 -1.48
N MET A 30 -14.99 -3.98 -0.24
CA MET A 30 -14.16 -5.13 0.09
C MET A 30 -14.87 -6.42 -0.36
N PRO A 31 -14.19 -7.33 -1.09
CA PRO A 31 -14.75 -8.65 -1.36
C PRO A 31 -14.99 -9.41 -0.04
N PRO A 32 -15.87 -10.43 -0.04
CA PRO A 32 -16.12 -11.25 1.13
C PRO A 32 -14.81 -11.79 1.73
N ILE A 33 -14.65 -11.67 3.05
CA ILE A 33 -13.46 -12.17 3.74
C ILE A 33 -13.40 -13.69 3.55
N PRO A 34 -12.33 -14.23 2.95
CA PRO A 34 -12.21 -15.66 2.70
C PRO A 34 -12.12 -16.44 4.01
N GLN A 35 -12.61 -17.69 4.03
CA GLN A 35 -12.51 -18.57 5.20
C GLN A 35 -11.18 -19.33 5.20
N ASN A 36 -10.07 -18.60 5.19
CA ASN A 36 -8.71 -19.14 5.19
C ASN A 36 -7.78 -18.27 6.07
N LEU A 37 -6.49 -18.62 6.12
CA LEU A 37 -5.49 -17.92 6.93
C LEU A 37 -5.42 -16.41 6.63
N ALA A 38 -5.53 -16.01 5.35
CA ALA A 38 -5.57 -14.60 4.96
C ALA A 38 -6.78 -13.88 5.57
N GLY A 39 -7.94 -14.53 5.57
CA GLY A 39 -9.14 -14.00 6.18
C GLY A 39 -9.03 -13.84 7.70
N ASP A 40 -8.41 -14.80 8.39
CA ASP A 40 -8.20 -14.70 9.83
C ASP A 40 -7.21 -13.58 10.19
N PHE A 41 -6.15 -13.41 9.41
CA PHE A 41 -5.25 -12.26 9.54
C PHE A 41 -6.00 -10.93 9.35
N LEU A 42 -6.81 -10.83 8.28
CA LEU A 42 -7.59 -9.62 7.99
C LEU A 42 -8.59 -9.31 9.11
N LYS A 43 -9.28 -10.31 9.67
CA LYS A 43 -10.21 -10.10 10.81
C LYS A 43 -9.49 -9.43 11.98
N VAL A 44 -8.31 -9.92 12.36
CA VAL A 44 -7.51 -9.31 13.44
C VAL A 44 -7.04 -7.91 13.06
N PHE A 45 -6.57 -7.74 11.82
CA PHE A 45 -6.08 -6.46 11.29
C PHE A 45 -7.14 -5.35 11.33
N PHE A 46 -8.39 -5.67 10.98
CA PHE A 46 -9.51 -4.73 11.08
C PHE A 46 -9.99 -4.54 12.52
N ALA A 47 -10.24 -5.64 13.26
CA ALA A 47 -10.79 -5.56 14.62
C ALA A 47 -9.88 -4.85 15.63
N SER A 48 -8.56 -4.94 15.44
CA SER A 48 -7.57 -4.25 16.27
C SER A 48 -7.41 -2.76 15.95
N GLY A 49 -7.99 -2.27 14.84
CA GLY A 49 -7.76 -0.92 14.35
C GLY A 49 -6.37 -0.70 13.73
N TYR A 50 -5.54 -1.75 13.62
CA TYR A 50 -4.22 -1.68 13.00
C TYR A 50 -4.29 -1.19 11.54
N VAL A 51 -5.39 -1.51 10.85
CA VAL A 51 -5.73 -0.99 9.52
C VAL A 51 -5.67 0.54 9.43
N TYR A 52 -6.10 1.27 10.46
CA TYR A 52 -6.11 2.73 10.43
C TYR A 52 -4.70 3.32 10.53
N VAL A 53 -3.82 2.68 11.31
CA VAL A 53 -2.41 3.09 11.41
C VAL A 53 -1.71 2.88 10.07
N ILE A 54 -1.88 1.69 9.48
CA ILE A 54 -1.28 1.37 8.18
C ILE A 54 -1.89 2.23 7.06
N GLY A 55 -3.20 2.43 7.05
CA GLY A 55 -3.88 3.33 6.12
C GLY A 55 -3.36 4.77 6.23
N GLY A 56 -3.19 5.28 7.45
CA GLY A 56 -2.65 6.61 7.69
C GLY A 56 -1.21 6.78 7.20
N LEU A 57 -0.35 5.79 7.45
CA LEU A 57 1.03 5.80 6.96
C LEU A 57 1.11 5.70 5.42
N GLN A 58 0.24 4.90 4.79
CA GLN A 58 0.12 4.86 3.32
C GLN A 58 -0.25 6.22 2.74
N VAL A 59 -1.29 6.87 3.29
CA VAL A 59 -1.71 8.21 2.84
C VAL A 59 -0.59 9.22 3.06
N PHE A 60 0.04 9.21 4.23
CA PHE A 60 1.11 10.14 4.54
C PHE A 60 2.32 9.96 3.60
N GLY A 61 2.82 8.73 3.44
CA GLY A 61 3.92 8.42 2.53
C GLY A 61 3.59 8.75 1.07
N GLY A 62 2.38 8.42 0.63
CA GLY A 62 1.90 8.73 -0.72
C GLY A 62 1.80 10.24 -0.97
N LEU A 63 1.32 11.03 -0.01
CA LEU A 63 1.27 12.50 -0.13
C LEU A 63 2.66 13.12 -0.23
N LEU A 64 3.65 12.62 0.53
CA LEU A 64 5.04 13.08 0.41
C LEU A 64 5.59 12.87 -1.01
N LEU A 65 5.27 11.72 -1.64
CA LEU A 65 5.62 11.45 -3.04
C LEU A 65 4.91 12.40 -4.01
N LEU A 66 3.61 12.65 -3.83
CA LEU A 66 2.83 13.51 -4.73
C LEU A 66 3.26 14.97 -4.66
N ILE A 67 3.45 15.49 -3.46
CA ILE A 67 3.95 16.85 -3.21
C ILE A 67 5.39 16.98 -3.73
N GLY A 68 6.13 15.87 -3.79
CA GLY A 68 7.53 15.85 -4.21
C GLY A 68 8.46 16.43 -3.16
N ARG A 69 8.04 16.45 -1.89
CA ARG A 69 8.81 16.94 -0.74
C ARG A 69 9.05 15.80 0.23
N PHE A 70 10.28 15.70 0.74
CA PHE A 70 10.69 14.58 1.60
C PHE A 70 10.47 13.21 0.94
N VAL A 71 10.72 13.11 -0.37
CA VAL A 71 10.57 11.88 -1.16
C VAL A 71 11.27 10.67 -0.50
N PRO A 72 12.53 10.78 -0.03
CA PRO A 72 13.18 9.63 0.64
C PRO A 72 12.46 9.15 1.90
N LEU A 73 11.83 10.05 2.65
CA LEU A 73 11.03 9.68 3.82
C LEU A 73 9.74 8.96 3.42
N GLY A 74 9.07 9.46 2.37
CA GLY A 74 7.88 8.81 1.80
C GLY A 74 8.19 7.38 1.35
N LEU A 75 9.26 7.20 0.57
CA LEU A 75 9.75 5.89 0.14
C LEU A 75 10.12 4.99 1.33
N THR A 76 10.83 5.51 2.33
CA THR A 76 11.19 4.69 3.51
C THR A 76 9.97 4.12 4.24
N ILE A 77 8.92 4.93 4.40
CA ILE A 77 7.66 4.50 5.03
C ILE A 77 6.94 3.48 4.14
N LEU A 78 6.80 3.78 2.84
CA LEU A 78 6.09 2.93 1.90
C LEU A 78 6.81 1.61 1.64
N GLY A 79 8.14 1.61 1.55
CA GLY A 79 8.96 0.41 1.42
C GLY A 79 8.70 -0.61 2.53
N ALA A 80 8.63 -0.18 3.80
CA ALA A 80 8.28 -1.08 4.91
C ALA A 80 6.87 -1.68 4.75
N ILE A 81 5.92 -0.88 4.27
CA ILE A 81 4.53 -1.32 4.02
C ILE A 81 4.49 -2.29 2.82
N ILE A 82 5.23 -2.02 1.75
CA ILE A 82 5.34 -2.89 0.57
C ILE A 82 5.92 -4.25 0.94
N VAL A 83 6.96 -4.29 1.79
CA VAL A 83 7.50 -5.55 2.30
C VAL A 83 6.41 -6.35 3.02
N ASN A 84 5.60 -5.69 3.86
CA ASN A 84 4.49 -6.36 4.54
C ASN A 84 3.42 -6.86 3.55
N ILE A 85 3.08 -6.07 2.53
CA ILE A 85 2.18 -6.46 1.44
C ILE A 85 2.72 -7.71 0.72
N LEU A 86 4.00 -7.74 0.37
CA LEU A 86 4.63 -8.89 -0.28
C LEU A 86 4.55 -10.13 0.61
N LEU A 87 4.92 -10.02 1.89
CA LEU A 87 4.86 -11.15 2.83
C LEU A 87 3.43 -11.70 2.98
N PHE A 88 2.43 -10.82 3.08
CA PHE A 88 1.02 -11.23 3.14
C PHE A 88 0.61 -12.03 1.90
N HIS A 89 0.96 -11.56 0.70
CA HIS A 89 0.59 -12.25 -0.53
C HIS A 89 1.41 -13.54 -0.76
N ILE A 90 2.68 -13.59 -0.35
CA ILE A 90 3.53 -14.79 -0.46
C ILE A 90 3.01 -15.91 0.44
N LEU A 91 2.61 -15.55 1.67
CA LEU A 91 2.32 -16.54 2.71
C LEU A 91 0.84 -16.87 2.85
N MET A 92 -0.06 -15.96 2.44
CA MET A 92 -1.48 -16.06 2.77
C MET A 92 -2.41 -15.89 1.57
N ALA A 93 -2.13 -14.94 0.65
CA ALA A 93 -3.04 -14.60 -0.45
C ALA A 93 -2.33 -14.47 -1.82
N PRO A 94 -1.88 -15.57 -2.45
CA PRO A 94 -1.13 -15.51 -3.71
C PRO A 94 -1.89 -14.91 -4.89
N GLU A 95 -3.23 -14.94 -4.87
CA GLU A 95 -4.07 -14.37 -5.92
C GLU A 95 -3.98 -12.84 -6.05
N GLY A 96 -3.63 -12.13 -4.97
CA GLY A 96 -3.46 -10.66 -4.96
C GLY A 96 -2.05 -10.19 -5.30
N PHE A 97 -1.17 -11.08 -5.77
CA PHE A 97 0.24 -10.75 -6.06
C PHE A 97 0.48 -9.66 -7.12
N PRO A 98 -0.29 -9.57 -8.22
CA PRO A 98 0.06 -8.68 -9.32
C PRO A 98 0.16 -7.19 -8.92
N PRO A 99 -0.80 -6.60 -8.17
CA PRO A 99 -0.67 -5.24 -7.65
C PRO A 99 0.56 -5.05 -6.74
N ALA A 100 0.90 -6.05 -5.91
CA ALA A 100 2.07 -5.99 -5.02
C ALA A 100 3.38 -5.91 -5.81
N ILE A 101 3.49 -6.63 -6.93
CA ILE A 101 4.66 -6.53 -7.82
C ILE A 101 4.76 -5.13 -8.42
N VAL A 102 3.64 -4.56 -8.89
CA VAL A 102 3.65 -3.23 -9.52
C VAL A 102 4.18 -2.16 -8.57
N VAL A 103 3.67 -2.09 -7.34
CA VAL A 103 4.15 -1.10 -6.36
C VAL A 103 5.61 -1.35 -5.96
N THR A 104 6.04 -2.61 -5.91
CA THR A 104 7.45 -2.96 -5.61
C THR A 104 8.38 -2.47 -6.72
N VAL A 105 8.03 -2.67 -7.99
CA VAL A 105 8.84 -2.21 -9.12
C VAL A 105 8.91 -0.68 -9.15
N LEU A 106 7.80 0.01 -8.88
CA LEU A 106 7.77 1.47 -8.80
C LEU A 106 8.64 1.99 -7.64
N GLU A 107 8.57 1.36 -6.47
CA GLU A 107 9.37 1.71 -5.29
C GLU A 107 10.86 1.51 -5.55
N LEU A 108 11.27 0.37 -6.12
CA LEU A 108 12.68 0.09 -6.41
C LEU A 108 13.27 0.97 -7.52
N PHE A 109 12.40 1.49 -8.40
CA PHE A 109 12.83 2.40 -9.48
C PHE A 109 13.07 3.84 -8.99
N LEU A 110 12.42 4.26 -7.90
CA LEU A 110 12.45 5.62 -7.35
C LEU A 110 13.56 5.84 -6.33
#